data_AF-T1CBI7-F1
#
_entry.id   AF-T1CBI7-F1
#
_cell.length_a   1.000
_cell.length_b   1.000
_cell.length_c   1.000
_cell.angle_alpha   90.00
_cell.angle_beta   90.00
_cell.angle_gamma   90.00
#
_symmetry.space_group_name_H-M   'P 1'
#
loop_
_entity.id
_entity.type
_entity.pdbx_description
1 polymer ?
#
loop_
_entity_poly.entity_id
_entity_poly.type
_entity_poly.pdbx_seq_one_letter_code
_entity_poly.pdbx_strand_id
1 'polypeptide(L)'
;MNLGIRPLLRALQRNPVGEVLIGMQIAITLAVLVNVTGIVTRRVRRIERPAGIDTRDTFAIVVSSLSKSFNFDAAESTDLAYLRGLPGVAAATVTTGEPLTHDGSYAQFSSQP
;
A
#
# COMPACT_ATOMS: atom_id res chain seq x y z
N MET A 1 -43.47 32.13 5.60
CA MET A 1 -42.28 32.76 6.22
C MET A 1 -41.23 32.92 5.13
N ASN A 2 -41.09 34.13 4.59
CA ASN A 2 -40.17 34.37 3.48
C ASN A 2 -38.76 34.58 4.07
N LEU A 3 -37.85 33.63 3.89
CA LEU A 3 -36.48 33.77 4.38
C LEU A 3 -35.86 35.01 3.74
N GLY A 4 -35.48 35.99 4.57
CA GLY A 4 -34.88 37.26 4.15
C GLY A 4 -33.46 37.10 3.61
N ILE A 5 -33.29 36.37 2.51
CA ILE A 5 -32.00 36.08 1.87
C ILE A 5 -31.47 37.32 1.12
N ARG A 6 -32.37 38.12 0.53
CA ARG A 6 -32.03 39.36 -0.20
C ARG A 6 -31.29 40.41 0.64
N PRO A 7 -31.74 40.74 1.87
CA PRO A 7 -31.00 41.63 2.77
C PRO A 7 -29.61 41.11 3.14
N LEU A 8 -29.48 39.80 3.36
CA LEU A 8 -28.23 39.12 3.72
C LEU A 8 -27.20 39.19 2.57
N LEU A 9 -27.64 38.90 1.35
CA LEU A 9 -26.82 39.05 0.14
C LEU A 9 -26.42 40.51 -0.13
N ARG A 10 -27.29 41.48 0.18
CA ARG A 10 -26.97 42.90 0.05
C ARG A 10 -26.03 43.42 1.16
N ALA A 11 -26.11 42.86 2.36
CA ALA A 11 -25.13 43.11 3.42
C ALA A 11 -23.75 42.58 2.98
N LEU A 12 -23.73 41.36 2.39
CA LEU A 12 -22.57 40.69 1.78
C LEU A 12 -21.84 41.47 0.68
N GLN A 13 -22.52 42.43 0.06
CA GLN A 13 -21.98 43.26 -1.02
C GLN A 13 -21.46 44.61 -0.53
N ARG A 14 -21.77 45.00 0.73
CA ARG A 14 -21.43 46.32 1.27
C ARG A 14 -20.11 46.35 2.03
N ASN A 15 -19.59 45.21 2.50
CA ASN A 15 -18.30 45.13 3.18
C ASN A 15 -17.39 44.04 2.55
N PRO A 16 -16.77 44.33 1.40
CA PRO A 16 -16.24 43.33 0.48
C PRO A 16 -15.06 42.52 1.03
N VAL A 17 -14.37 42.97 2.08
CA VAL A 17 -13.15 42.30 2.55
C VAL A 17 -13.48 41.16 3.51
N GLY A 18 -14.23 41.41 4.57
CA GLY A 18 -14.52 40.40 5.60
C GLY A 18 -15.34 39.23 5.07
N GLU A 19 -16.29 39.52 4.19
CA GLU A 19 -17.24 38.55 3.67
C GLU A 19 -16.62 37.66 2.59
N VAL A 20 -15.74 38.23 1.75
CA VAL A 20 -14.92 37.46 0.81
C VAL A 20 -13.93 36.57 1.54
N LEU A 21 -13.30 37.04 2.63
CA LEU A 21 -12.38 36.22 3.42
C LEU A 21 -13.07 35.00 4.06
N ILE A 22 -14.29 35.18 4.60
CA ILE A 22 -15.06 34.06 5.16
C ILE A 22 -15.48 33.08 4.07
N GLY A 23 -15.98 33.58 2.93
CA GLY A 23 -16.34 32.74 1.79
C GLY A 23 -15.14 31.95 1.25
N MET A 24 -13.98 32.61 1.12
CA MET A 24 -12.73 32.00 0.69
C MET A 24 -12.27 30.93 1.67
N GLN A 25 -12.34 31.18 2.98
CA GLN A 25 -11.97 30.21 4.01
C GLN A 25 -12.84 28.94 3.92
N ILE A 26 -14.16 29.09 3.81
CA ILE A 26 -15.09 27.96 3.67
C ILE A 26 -14.81 27.19 2.37
N ALA A 27 -14.51 27.90 1.28
CA ALA A 27 -14.15 27.27 0.02
C ALA A 27 -12.85 26.47 0.12
N ILE A 28 -11.81 27.01 0.75
CA ILE A 28 -10.52 26.34 0.94
C ILE A 28 -10.69 25.11 1.84
N THR A 29 -11.41 25.22 2.95
CA THR A 29 -11.62 24.08 3.86
C THR A 29 -12.40 22.96 3.17
N LEU A 30 -13.45 23.29 2.40
CA LEU A 30 -14.20 22.31 1.61
C LEU A 30 -13.33 21.67 0.52
N ALA A 31 -12.51 22.46 -0.19
CA ALA A 31 -11.61 21.96 -1.22
C ALA A 31 -10.58 20.98 -0.65
N VAL A 32 -9.99 21.30 0.50
CA VAL A 32 -9.09 20.39 1.22
C VAL A 32 -9.82 19.11 1.63
N LEU A 33 -11.04 19.22 2.18
CA LEU A 33 -11.82 18.05 2.62
C LEU A 33 -12.10 17.10 1.46
N VAL A 34 -12.58 17.61 0.31
CA VAL A 34 -12.86 16.80 -0.88
C VAL A 34 -11.59 16.10 -1.38
N ASN A 35 -10.46 16.81 -1.41
CA ASN A 35 -9.18 16.22 -1.82
C ASN A 35 -8.74 15.10 -0.88
N VAL A 36 -8.82 15.32 0.44
CA VAL A 36 -8.46 14.33 1.46
C VAL A 36 -9.34 13.09 1.37
N THR A 37 -10.67 13.26 1.30
CA THR A 37 -11.59 12.14 1.16
C THR A 37 -11.26 11.31 -0.08
N GLY A 38 -10.98 11.95 -1.22
CA GLY A 38 -10.57 11.25 -2.43
C GLY A 38 -9.26 10.45 -2.28
N ILE A 39 -8.26 11.00 -1.60
CA ILE A 39 -7.00 10.30 -1.32
C ILE A 39 -7.24 9.09 -0.42
N VAL A 40 -8.03 9.26 0.65
CA VAL A 40 -8.34 8.20 1.61
C VAL A 40 -9.09 7.06 0.92
N THR A 41 -10.13 7.34 0.13
CA THR A 41 -10.87 6.29 -0.60
C THR A 41 -9.96 5.51 -1.55
N ARG A 42 -9.07 6.18 -2.28
CA ARG A 42 -8.09 5.50 -3.14
C ARG A 42 -7.11 4.64 -2.33
N ARG A 43 -6.71 5.11 -1.14
CA ARG A 43 -5.81 4.36 -0.25
C ARG A 43 -6.49 3.13 0.34
N VAL A 44 -7.73 3.24 0.79
CA VAL A 44 -8.53 2.10 1.27
C VAL A 44 -8.70 1.06 0.18
N ARG A 45 -9.12 1.45 -1.03
CA ARG A 45 -9.24 0.52 -2.17
C ARG A 45 -7.95 -0.19 -2.53
N ARG A 46 -6.79 0.45 -2.31
CA ARG A 46 -5.48 -0.17 -2.56
C ARG A 46 -5.15 -1.23 -1.51
N ILE A 47 -5.49 -0.99 -0.24
CA ILE A 47 -5.27 -1.91 0.87
C ILE A 47 -6.21 -3.12 0.76
N GLU A 48 -7.46 -2.90 0.36
CA GLU A 48 -8.45 -3.96 0.16
C GLU A 48 -8.18 -4.83 -1.08
N ARG A 49 -7.21 -4.45 -1.92
CA ARG A 49 -6.87 -5.22 -3.11
C ARG A 49 -6.27 -6.57 -2.67
N PRO A 50 -6.79 -7.71 -3.14
CA PRO A 50 -6.21 -9.00 -2.83
C PRO A 50 -4.76 -9.06 -3.32
N ALA A 51 -3.86 -9.57 -2.49
CA ALA A 51 -2.42 -9.64 -2.76
C ALA A 51 -2.07 -10.49 -4.00
N GLY A 52 -3.00 -11.33 -4.47
CA GLY A 52 -2.78 -12.24 -5.60
C GLY A 52 -1.89 -13.45 -5.28
N ILE A 53 -1.36 -13.50 -4.06
CA ILE A 53 -0.60 -14.61 -3.49
C ILE A 53 -1.26 -15.05 -2.19
N ASP A 54 -1.08 -16.31 -1.82
CA ASP A 54 -1.53 -16.81 -0.52
C ASP A 54 -0.65 -16.23 0.58
N THR A 55 -1.22 -15.42 1.47
CA THR A 55 -0.49 -14.81 2.59
C THR A 55 -0.55 -15.62 3.88
N ARG A 56 -1.39 -16.65 3.95
CA ARG A 56 -1.56 -17.48 5.15
C ARG A 56 -0.56 -18.63 5.17
N ASP A 57 -0.35 -19.24 4.01
CA ASP A 57 0.48 -20.45 3.88
C ASP A 57 1.86 -20.16 3.27
N THR A 58 2.18 -18.88 3.01
CA THR A 58 3.49 -18.44 2.52
C THR A 58 4.30 -17.79 3.64
N PHE A 59 5.53 -18.26 3.85
CA PHE A 59 6.49 -17.68 4.78
C PHE A 59 7.90 -17.74 4.19
N ALA A 60 8.78 -16.84 4.64
CA ALA A 60 10.17 -16.79 4.23
C ALA A 60 11.09 -17.35 5.32
N ILE A 61 12.12 -18.10 4.92
CA ILE A 61 13.21 -18.54 5.79
C ILE A 61 14.49 -17.88 5.30
N VAL A 62 15.19 -17.18 6.20
CA VAL A 62 16.48 -16.57 5.90
C VAL A 62 17.59 -17.47 6.44
N VAL A 63 18.43 -17.96 5.54
CA VAL A 63 19.60 -18.78 5.88
C VAL A 63 20.87 -17.96 5.63
N SER A 64 21.76 -17.90 6.61
CA SER A 64 23.05 -17.21 6.51
C SER A 64 24.19 -18.21 6.63
N SER A 65 25.18 -18.12 5.73
CA SER A 65 26.37 -18.96 5.78
C SER A 65 27.38 -18.40 6.78
N LEU A 66 27.86 -19.22 7.72
CA LEU A 66 28.93 -18.83 8.66
C LEU A 66 30.35 -19.10 8.12
N SER A 67 30.51 -19.82 7.00
CA SER A 67 31.82 -20.23 6.48
C SER A 67 32.17 -19.58 5.15
N LYS A 68 33.45 -19.22 4.97
CA LYS A 68 34.00 -18.55 3.77
C LYS A 68 34.13 -19.47 2.56
N SER A 69 34.02 -20.78 2.76
CA SER A 69 34.09 -21.84 1.73
C SER A 69 32.74 -22.53 1.53
N PHE A 70 31.64 -21.82 1.75
CA PHE A 70 30.30 -22.37 1.59
C PHE A 70 29.90 -22.37 0.10
N ASN A 71 29.53 -23.54 -0.43
CA ASN A 71 29.01 -23.67 -1.78
C ASN A 71 27.50 -23.45 -1.76
N PHE A 72 27.07 -22.24 -2.12
CA PHE A 72 25.66 -21.84 -2.10
C PHE A 72 24.80 -22.66 -3.07
N ASP A 73 25.26 -22.93 -4.29
CA ASP A 73 24.46 -23.63 -5.31
C ASP A 73 24.15 -25.09 -4.91
N ALA A 74 25.12 -25.78 -4.32
CA ALA A 74 24.95 -27.15 -3.84
C ALA A 74 24.06 -27.23 -2.59
N ALA A 75 24.17 -26.24 -1.69
CA ALA A 75 23.33 -26.15 -0.50
C ALA A 75 21.88 -25.80 -0.85
N GLU A 76 21.67 -24.83 -1.75
CA GLU A 76 20.34 -24.41 -2.21
C GLU A 76 19.55 -25.57 -2.81
N SER A 77 20.15 -26.32 -3.74
CA SER A 77 19.48 -27.46 -4.38
C SER A 77 19.14 -28.58 -3.39
N THR A 78 20.03 -28.84 -2.42
CA THR A 78 19.81 -29.84 -1.36
C THR A 78 18.70 -29.40 -0.40
N ASP A 79 18.72 -28.14 0.04
CA ASP A 79 17.74 -27.57 0.96
C ASP A 79 16.35 -27.48 0.30
N LEU A 80 16.27 -27.07 -0.97
CA LEU A 80 15.01 -27.06 -1.71
C LEU A 80 14.43 -28.47 -1.88
N ALA A 81 15.25 -29.47 -2.21
CA ALA A 81 14.80 -30.85 -2.33
C ALA A 81 14.29 -31.38 -0.98
N TYR A 82 14.97 -31.06 0.12
CA TYR A 82 14.54 -31.41 1.47
C TYR A 82 13.19 -30.75 1.82
N LEU A 83 13.07 -29.43 1.60
CA LEU A 83 11.84 -28.68 1.91
C LEU A 83 10.64 -29.18 1.10
N ARG A 84 10.83 -29.46 -0.20
CA ARG A 84 9.77 -30.03 -1.06
C ARG A 84 9.39 -31.46 -0.67
N GLY A 85 10.25 -32.18 0.04
CA GLY A 85 9.98 -33.51 0.56
C GLY A 85 9.18 -33.55 1.86
N LEU A 86 8.98 -32.41 2.54
CA LEU A 86 8.24 -32.35 3.80
C LEU A 86 6.72 -32.46 3.56
N PRO A 87 5.99 -33.23 4.38
CA PRO A 87 4.55 -33.31 4.29
C PRO A 87 3.91 -31.95 4.60
N GLY A 88 3.08 -31.44 3.70
CA GLY A 88 2.40 -30.14 3.84
C GLY A 88 3.06 -29.00 3.06
N VAL A 89 4.22 -29.20 2.42
CA VAL A 89 4.84 -28.19 1.55
C VAL A 89 4.33 -28.37 0.12
N ALA A 90 3.59 -27.37 -0.39
CA ALA A 90 3.10 -27.37 -1.77
C ALA A 90 4.17 -26.98 -2.79
N ALA A 91 5.00 -25.98 -2.44
CA ALA A 91 6.12 -25.53 -3.26
C ALA A 91 7.14 -24.80 -2.37
N ALA A 92 8.41 -24.85 -2.77
CA ALA A 92 9.49 -24.07 -2.16
C ALA A 92 10.41 -23.55 -3.26
N THR A 93 10.84 -22.29 -3.14
CA THR A 93 11.78 -21.63 -4.05
C THR A 93 12.64 -20.63 -3.28
N VAL A 94 13.82 -20.35 -3.81
CA VAL A 94 14.69 -19.29 -3.29
C VAL A 94 14.32 -17.97 -3.95
N THR A 95 14.28 -16.93 -3.12
CA THR A 95 14.03 -15.56 -3.57
C THR A 95 15.01 -14.63 -2.87
N THR A 96 15.42 -13.58 -3.56
CA THR A 96 16.26 -12.51 -2.98
C THR A 96 15.41 -11.40 -2.34
N GLY A 97 14.08 -11.55 -2.32
CA GLY A 97 13.16 -10.58 -1.73
C GLY A 97 11.90 -11.25 -1.16
N GLU A 98 11.45 -10.78 0.00
CA GLU A 98 10.26 -11.29 0.66
C GLU A 98 8.99 -10.66 0.04
N PRO A 99 7.98 -11.48 -0.33
CA PRO A 99 6.73 -10.96 -0.90
C PRO A 99 6.06 -9.95 0.03
N LEU A 100 5.41 -8.93 -0.55
CA LEU A 100 4.65 -7.90 0.20
C LEU A 100 5.48 -7.03 1.15
N THR A 101 6.80 -7.04 1.02
CA THR A 101 7.68 -6.06 1.66
C THR A 101 7.78 -4.77 0.84
N HIS A 102 8.23 -3.69 1.46
CA HIS A 102 8.39 -2.38 0.81
C HIS A 102 9.57 -2.33 -0.17
N ASP A 103 10.42 -3.36 -0.18
CA ASP A 103 11.56 -3.50 -1.07
C ASP A 103 11.21 -4.41 -2.25
N GLY A 104 10.72 -3.79 -3.32
CA GLY A 104 10.48 -4.47 -4.60
C GLY A 104 11.75 -4.65 -5.39
N SER A 105 12.54 -5.69 -5.11
CA SER A 105 13.47 -6.21 -6.11
C SER A 105 12.68 -7.06 -7.10
N TYR A 106 12.83 -6.81 -8.40
CA TYR A 106 12.19 -7.54 -9.51
C TYR A 106 12.71 -8.98 -9.68
N ALA A 107 13.25 -9.56 -8.61
CA ALA A 107 13.93 -10.85 -8.65
C ALA A 107 12.96 -11.91 -9.16
N GLN A 108 13.29 -12.38 -10.35
CA GLN A 108 12.57 -13.37 -11.13
C GLN A 108 12.37 -14.61 -10.26
N PHE A 109 11.12 -14.89 -9.87
CA PHE A 109 10.78 -16.17 -9.25
C PHE A 109 11.19 -17.28 -10.23
N SER A 110 12.28 -17.97 -9.92
CA SER A 110 12.73 -19.12 -10.69
C SER A 110 11.80 -20.28 -10.36
N SER A 111 10.73 -20.42 -11.14
CA SER A 111 9.86 -21.60 -11.13
C SER A 111 10.51 -22.67 -12.01
N GLN A 112 11.63 -23.22 -11.57
CA GLN A 112 12.06 -24.51 -12.11
C GLN A 112 11.30 -25.61 -11.37
N PRO A 113 10.64 -26.53 -12.11
CA PRO A 113 9.91 -27.64 -11.51
C PRO A 113 10.82 -28.48 -10.59
#